data_AF-A0A8T5T9H4-F1
#
_entry.id   AF-A0A8T5T9H4-F1
#
_cell.length_a   1.000
_cell.length_b   1.000
_cell.length_c   1.000
_cell.angle_alpha   90.00
_cell.angle_beta   90.00
_cell.angle_gamma   90.00
#
_symmetry.space_group_name_H-M   'P 1'
#
loop_
_entity.id
_entity.type
_entity.pdbx_description
1 polymer ?
#
loop_
_entity_poly.entity_id
_entity_poly.type
_entity_poly.pdbx_seq_one_letter_code
_entity_poly.pdbx_strand_id
1 'polypeptide(L)'
;MKDRLKAVLSKIVTTILVLPTIIWIYSPIIASILIPMAYMLPLAFSSWSIFAFFGNPSWLTGYFRFPEFISLMIFEVLTFVLGLTLFIWGVITLVKVKKKKEGLATSGPYKYVRHPQHLGIILMAFVNALYIPWTTDRGIKIGDILSWSIFAIILFSVSEYEDWTLNKQFGKEYLLYRSKTGSFFPKLTKKQIDEKNIKEPNYKIRIPIAVFSYALFVTLLYLLVELLSLPSIRWTYWPVDYISPKYWPTVFLFLSIFLSLGFALMRRKLSSKKELDEQNIETGESI
;
A
#
# COMPACT_ATOMS: atom_id res chain seq x y z
N MET A 1 16.05 -45.59 -23.88
CA MET A 1 16.45 -44.23 -24.34
C MET A 1 15.29 -43.47 -24.99
N LYS A 2 14.52 -44.08 -25.91
CA LYS A 2 13.34 -43.47 -26.54
C LYS A 2 12.23 -43.02 -25.57
N ASP A 3 11.96 -43.79 -24.51
CA ASP A 3 10.86 -43.45 -23.57
C ASP A 3 11.19 -42.27 -22.67
N ARG A 4 12.46 -42.14 -22.24
CA ARG A 4 12.94 -40.94 -21.55
C ARG A 4 12.88 -39.70 -22.45
N LEU A 5 13.21 -39.85 -23.74
CA LEU A 5 13.14 -38.75 -24.70
C LEU A 5 11.69 -38.28 -24.93
N LYS A 6 10.75 -39.23 -25.08
CA LYS A 6 9.31 -38.92 -25.21
C LYS A 6 8.74 -38.25 -23.96
N ALA A 7 9.14 -38.70 -22.77
CA ALA A 7 8.70 -38.09 -21.52
C ALA A 7 9.21 -36.64 -21.38
N VAL A 8 10.47 -36.39 -21.74
CA VAL A 8 11.06 -35.04 -21.72
C VAL A 8 10.38 -34.15 -22.76
N LEU A 9 10.17 -34.63 -24.00
CA LEU A 9 9.46 -33.89 -25.04
C LEU A 9 8.02 -33.55 -24.63
N SER A 10 7.27 -34.52 -24.09
CA SER A 10 5.91 -34.32 -23.62
C SER A 10 5.84 -33.26 -22.52
N LYS A 11 6.79 -33.29 -21.58
CA LYS A 11 6.87 -32.31 -20.48
C LYS A 11 7.25 -30.91 -20.98
N ILE A 12 8.13 -30.81 -21.97
CA ILE A 12 8.48 -29.55 -22.62
C ILE A 12 7.27 -29.00 -23.39
N VAL A 13 6.61 -29.82 -24.20
CA VAL A 13 5.42 -29.42 -24.98
C VAL A 13 4.28 -28.98 -24.07
N THR A 14 3.99 -29.74 -23.02
CA THR A 14 2.98 -29.35 -22.02
C THR A 14 3.38 -28.08 -21.28
N THR A 15 4.64 -27.90 -20.89
CA THR A 15 5.09 -26.65 -20.26
C THR A 15 4.94 -25.47 -21.21
N ILE A 16 5.34 -25.60 -22.48
CA ILE A 16 5.25 -24.57 -23.50
C ILE A 16 3.79 -24.21 -23.82
N LEU A 17 2.86 -25.16 -23.78
CA LEU A 17 1.44 -24.89 -24.04
C LEU A 17 0.68 -24.40 -22.80
N VAL A 18 1.01 -24.91 -21.62
CA VAL A 18 0.29 -24.65 -20.37
C VAL A 18 0.74 -23.35 -19.71
N LEU A 19 2.01 -22.96 -19.78
CA LEU A 19 2.46 -21.70 -19.18
C LEU A 19 1.77 -20.47 -19.81
N PRO A 20 1.74 -20.32 -21.15
CA PRO A 20 1.13 -19.17 -21.78
C PRO A 20 -0.38 -19.11 -21.55
N THR A 21 -1.06 -20.26 -21.52
CA THR A 21 -2.50 -20.33 -21.24
C THR A 21 -2.82 -19.97 -19.80
N ILE A 22 -2.01 -20.43 -18.83
CA ILE A 22 -2.10 -19.97 -17.43
C ILE A 22 -1.89 -18.45 -17.37
N ILE A 23 -0.81 -17.92 -17.96
CA ILE A 23 -0.54 -16.47 -17.96
C ILE A 23 -1.71 -15.71 -18.59
N TRP A 24 -2.30 -16.20 -19.69
CA TRP A 24 -3.40 -15.54 -20.38
C TRP A 24 -4.71 -15.59 -19.57
N ILE A 25 -5.00 -16.71 -18.89
CA ILE A 25 -6.16 -16.87 -18.01
C ILE A 25 -6.04 -15.96 -16.78
N TYR A 26 -4.85 -15.83 -16.20
CA TYR A 26 -4.61 -14.99 -15.03
C TYR A 26 -4.29 -13.53 -15.37
N SER A 27 -3.97 -13.21 -16.62
CA SER A 27 -3.66 -11.85 -17.08
C SER A 27 -4.78 -10.85 -16.75
N PRO A 28 -6.07 -11.13 -16.95
CA PRO A 28 -7.15 -10.21 -16.54
C PRO A 28 -7.22 -9.99 -15.02
N ILE A 29 -6.88 -11.01 -14.22
CA ILE A 29 -6.87 -10.89 -12.75
C ILE A 29 -5.66 -10.05 -12.32
N ILE A 30 -4.49 -10.33 -12.89
CA ILE A 30 -3.27 -9.56 -12.66
C ILE A 30 -3.48 -8.12 -13.13
N ALA A 31 -4.03 -7.90 -14.33
CA ALA A 31 -4.32 -6.59 -14.89
C ALA A 31 -5.40 -5.86 -14.09
N SER A 32 -6.45 -6.51 -13.60
CA SER A 32 -7.46 -5.86 -12.75
C SER A 32 -6.94 -5.49 -11.36
N ILE A 33 -5.84 -6.10 -10.89
CA ILE A 33 -5.11 -5.65 -9.71
C ILE A 33 -4.11 -4.54 -10.09
N LEU A 34 -3.33 -4.74 -11.15
CA LEU A 34 -2.23 -3.87 -11.56
C LEU A 34 -2.69 -2.59 -12.24
N ILE A 35 -3.82 -2.56 -12.95
CA ILE A 35 -4.35 -1.37 -13.64
C ILE A 35 -4.82 -0.35 -12.60
N PRO A 36 -5.70 -0.67 -11.63
CA PRO A 36 -6.00 0.25 -10.54
C PRO A 36 -4.74 0.63 -9.77
N MET A 37 -3.80 -0.28 -9.55
CA MET A 37 -2.53 0.07 -8.94
C MET A 37 -1.75 1.09 -9.80
N ALA A 38 -1.62 0.86 -11.10
CA ALA A 38 -0.87 1.70 -12.04
C ALA A 38 -1.53 3.06 -12.33
N TYR A 39 -2.86 3.19 -12.21
CA TYR A 39 -3.57 4.46 -12.42
C TYR A 39 -3.95 5.14 -11.12
N MET A 40 -4.44 4.42 -10.11
CA MET A 40 -4.78 5.01 -8.81
C MET A 40 -3.56 5.40 -8.01
N LEU A 41 -2.38 4.75 -8.16
CA LEU A 41 -1.18 5.24 -7.48
C LEU A 41 -0.77 6.61 -8.01
N PRO A 42 -0.56 6.84 -9.32
CA PRO A 42 -0.30 8.18 -9.84
C PRO A 42 -1.42 9.18 -9.49
N LEU A 43 -2.69 8.77 -9.52
CA LEU A 43 -3.80 9.65 -9.15
C LEU A 43 -3.74 10.05 -7.66
N ALA A 44 -3.54 9.09 -6.75
CA ALA A 44 -3.34 9.33 -5.33
C ALA A 44 -2.06 10.14 -5.09
N PHE A 45 -1.04 9.94 -5.93
CA PHE A 45 0.22 10.66 -5.84
C PHE A 45 0.12 12.06 -6.39
N SER A 46 -0.84 12.34 -7.27
CA SER A 46 -1.24 13.71 -7.65
C SER A 46 -2.25 14.35 -6.70
N SER A 47 -2.74 13.63 -5.68
CA SER A 47 -3.83 14.11 -4.81
C SER A 47 -3.43 15.27 -3.90
N TRP A 48 -2.12 15.46 -3.64
CA TRP A 48 -1.64 16.63 -2.92
C TRP A 48 -1.92 17.95 -3.65
N SER A 49 -2.21 17.89 -4.95
CA SER A 49 -2.72 19.05 -5.70
C SER A 49 -4.01 19.61 -5.13
N ILE A 50 -4.79 18.82 -4.37
CA ILE A 50 -5.95 19.36 -3.63
C ILE A 50 -5.52 20.34 -2.54
N PHE A 51 -4.33 20.17 -1.94
CA PHE A 51 -3.84 21.12 -0.96
C PHE A 51 -3.42 22.45 -1.58
N ALA A 52 -3.22 22.51 -2.90
CA ALA A 52 -3.08 23.77 -3.62
C ALA A 52 -4.35 24.65 -3.57
N PHE A 53 -5.52 24.08 -3.30
CA PHE A 53 -6.75 24.86 -3.10
C PHE A 53 -6.80 25.60 -1.74
N PHE A 54 -5.98 25.22 -0.75
CA PHE A 54 -6.10 25.70 0.64
C PHE A 54 -5.09 26.79 1.04
N GLY A 55 -4.23 27.26 0.16
CA GLY A 55 -3.25 28.30 0.49
C GLY A 55 -2.08 28.36 -0.49
N ASN A 56 -0.93 28.88 -0.05
CA ASN A 56 0.29 28.95 -0.86
C ASN A 56 0.98 27.56 -0.93
N PRO A 57 0.86 26.81 -2.04
CA PRO A 57 1.37 25.45 -2.14
C PRO A 57 2.80 25.41 -2.69
N SER A 58 3.49 26.55 -2.74
CA SER A 58 4.82 26.66 -3.35
C SER A 58 5.82 25.67 -2.76
N TRP A 59 5.71 25.36 -1.47
CA TRP A 59 6.56 24.36 -0.82
C TRP A 59 6.22 22.92 -1.25
N LEU A 60 4.95 22.61 -1.57
CA LEU A 60 4.51 21.31 -2.09
C LEU A 60 5.02 21.07 -3.52
N THR A 61 5.12 22.14 -4.31
CA THR A 61 5.71 22.10 -5.66
C THR A 61 7.23 22.29 -5.64
N GLY A 62 7.84 22.33 -4.45
CA GLY A 62 9.29 22.30 -4.28
C GLY A 62 9.87 21.11 -5.03
N TYR A 63 10.87 21.39 -5.86
CA TYR A 63 11.41 20.43 -6.79
C TYR A 63 12.90 20.24 -6.62
N PHE A 64 13.32 19.00 -6.44
CA PHE A 64 14.73 18.63 -6.38
C PHE A 64 15.12 17.83 -7.62
N ARG A 65 15.88 18.46 -8.52
CA ARG A 65 16.37 17.82 -9.75
C ARG A 65 17.58 16.94 -9.47
N PHE A 66 17.54 15.68 -9.90
CA PHE A 66 18.70 14.80 -9.82
C PHE A 66 19.57 14.93 -11.08
N PRO A 67 20.88 15.23 -10.94
CA PRO A 67 21.80 15.31 -12.08
C PRO A 67 22.06 13.93 -12.71
N GLU A 68 22.13 12.88 -11.90
CA GLU A 68 22.41 11.51 -12.33
C GLU A 68 21.13 10.66 -12.44
N PHE A 69 20.32 10.95 -13.46
CA PHE A 69 19.01 10.27 -13.63
C PHE A 69 19.13 8.75 -13.85
N ILE A 70 20.24 8.26 -14.40
CA ILE A 70 20.47 6.81 -14.61
C ILE A 70 20.61 6.09 -13.26
N SER A 71 21.37 6.66 -12.32
CA SER A 71 21.54 6.12 -10.97
C SER A 71 20.20 6.05 -10.24
N LEU A 72 19.36 7.08 -10.39
CA LEU A 72 17.99 7.10 -9.85
C LEU A 72 17.12 5.99 -10.46
N MET A 73 17.12 5.83 -11.79
CA MET A 73 16.37 4.76 -12.45
C MET A 73 16.80 3.36 -11.99
N ILE A 74 18.10 3.13 -11.81
CA ILE A 74 18.60 1.84 -11.31
C ILE A 74 18.10 1.61 -9.88
N PHE A 75 18.21 2.62 -9.01
CA PHE A 75 17.70 2.54 -7.64
C PHE A 75 16.19 2.24 -7.59
N GLU A 76 15.42 2.86 -8.47
CA GLU A 76 13.98 2.62 -8.61
C GLU A 76 13.66 1.19 -9.03
N VAL A 77 14.30 0.70 -10.09
CA VAL A 77 14.10 -0.67 -10.56
C VAL A 77 14.44 -1.67 -9.46
N LEU A 78 15.57 -1.48 -8.77
CA LEU A 78 15.97 -2.35 -7.66
C LEU A 78 14.95 -2.31 -6.51
N THR A 79 14.49 -1.12 -6.14
CA THR A 79 13.50 -0.93 -5.07
C THR A 79 12.15 -1.55 -5.44
N PHE A 80 11.72 -1.38 -6.69
CA PHE A 80 10.50 -1.97 -7.23
C PHE A 80 10.57 -3.50 -7.21
N VAL A 81 11.66 -4.08 -7.74
CA VAL A 81 11.86 -5.53 -7.78
C VAL A 81 11.92 -6.12 -6.38
N LEU A 82 12.58 -5.44 -5.44
CA LEU A 82 12.59 -5.83 -4.02
C LEU A 82 11.17 -5.82 -3.44
N GLY A 83 10.42 -4.75 -3.66
CA GLY A 83 9.04 -4.61 -3.21
C GLY A 83 8.13 -5.70 -3.79
N LEU A 84 8.24 -5.96 -5.09
CA LEU A 84 7.49 -7.00 -5.79
C LEU A 84 7.83 -8.40 -5.25
N THR A 85 9.11 -8.66 -5.00
CA THR A 85 9.57 -9.94 -4.45
C THR A 85 8.99 -10.18 -3.06
N LEU A 86 9.02 -9.17 -2.18
CA LEU A 86 8.42 -9.25 -0.84
C LEU A 86 6.91 -9.44 -0.89
N PHE A 87 6.23 -8.73 -1.80
CA PHE A 87 4.80 -8.87 -2.01
C PHE A 87 4.43 -10.29 -2.44
N ILE A 88 5.04 -10.80 -3.51
CA ILE A 88 4.79 -12.14 -4.03
C ILE A 88 5.11 -13.20 -2.97
N TRP A 89 6.25 -13.08 -2.29
CA TRP A 89 6.65 -14.04 -1.27
C TRP A 89 5.69 -14.04 -0.07
N GLY A 90 5.23 -12.87 0.35
CA GLY A 90 4.20 -12.71 1.39
C GLY A 90 2.89 -13.39 1.00
N VAL A 91 2.35 -13.05 -0.17
CA VAL A 91 1.08 -13.60 -0.66
C VAL A 91 1.16 -15.12 -0.84
N ILE A 92 2.22 -15.65 -1.45
CA ILE A 92 2.40 -17.10 -1.61
C ILE A 92 2.42 -17.81 -0.25
N THR A 93 3.11 -17.23 0.74
CA THR A 93 3.20 -17.82 2.07
C THR A 93 1.83 -17.83 2.76
N LEU A 94 1.07 -16.74 2.70
CA LEU A 94 -0.30 -16.68 3.23
C LEU A 94 -1.24 -17.68 2.58
N VAL A 95 -1.22 -17.76 1.24
CA VAL A 95 -2.08 -18.70 0.49
C VAL A 95 -1.76 -20.14 0.86
N LYS A 96 -0.47 -20.49 1.02
CA LYS A 96 -0.06 -21.83 1.46
C LYS A 96 -0.59 -22.17 2.85
N VAL A 97 -0.42 -21.27 3.83
CA VAL A 97 -0.89 -21.48 5.21
C VAL A 97 -2.41 -21.61 5.26
N LYS A 98 -3.14 -20.73 4.55
CA LYS A 98 -4.60 -20.79 4.47
C LYS A 98 -5.09 -22.09 3.82
N LYS A 99 -4.47 -22.53 2.73
CA LYS A 99 -4.86 -23.77 2.02
C LYS A 99 -4.68 -25.00 2.90
N LYS A 100 -3.64 -25.03 3.73
CA LYS A 100 -3.38 -26.13 4.65
C LYS A 100 -4.13 -26.03 5.98
N LYS A 101 -4.89 -24.96 6.20
CA LYS A 101 -5.55 -24.65 7.47
C LYS A 101 -4.57 -24.64 8.66
N GLU A 102 -3.31 -24.26 8.42
CA GLU A 102 -2.22 -24.26 9.40
C GLU A 102 -2.30 -23.09 10.42
N GLY A 103 -3.42 -22.36 10.49
CA GLY A 103 -3.59 -21.26 11.42
C GLY A 103 -2.76 -20.02 11.06
N LEU A 104 -1.86 -19.61 11.96
CA LEU A 104 -1.08 -18.37 11.86
C LEU A 104 0.16 -18.51 10.94
N ALA A 105 0.32 -17.60 9.99
CA ALA A 105 1.48 -17.58 9.11
C ALA A 105 2.72 -17.01 9.83
N THR A 106 3.66 -17.87 10.19
CA THR A 106 4.90 -17.50 10.93
C THR A 106 6.19 -17.89 10.20
N SER A 107 6.09 -18.45 9.00
CA SER A 107 7.22 -18.94 8.19
C SER A 107 7.57 -18.02 7.02
N GLY A 108 8.69 -18.29 6.34
CA GLY A 108 9.14 -17.49 5.20
C GLY A 108 9.41 -16.03 5.59
N PRO A 109 8.82 -15.04 4.89
CA PRO A 109 9.05 -13.62 5.18
C PRO A 109 8.39 -13.19 6.50
N TYR A 110 7.33 -13.90 6.92
CA TYR A 110 6.63 -13.66 8.18
C TYR A 110 7.49 -13.95 9.41
N LYS A 111 8.56 -14.74 9.27
CA LYS A 111 9.55 -14.96 10.35
C LYS A 111 10.26 -13.67 10.77
N TYR A 112 10.42 -12.71 9.85
CA TYR A 112 11.19 -11.49 10.07
C TYR A 112 10.29 -10.27 10.30
N VAL A 113 9.25 -10.13 9.47
CA VAL A 113 8.34 -8.99 9.46
C VAL A 113 6.90 -9.49 9.40
N ARG A 114 5.99 -8.87 10.16
CA ARG A 114 4.59 -9.33 10.20
C ARG A 114 3.81 -9.01 8.95
N HIS A 115 4.18 -7.94 8.26
CA HIS A 115 3.46 -7.40 7.11
C HIS A 115 4.34 -7.27 5.86
N PRO A 116 4.96 -8.36 5.37
CA PRO A 116 5.86 -8.32 4.23
C PRO A 116 5.16 -7.87 2.94
N GLN A 117 3.89 -8.25 2.77
CA GLN A 117 3.07 -7.83 1.63
C GLN A 117 2.84 -6.32 1.59
N HIS A 118 2.47 -5.73 2.72
CA HIS A 118 2.27 -4.30 2.86
C HIS A 118 3.58 -3.54 2.67
N LEU A 119 4.69 -4.04 3.24
CA LEU A 119 6.02 -3.47 3.00
C LEU A 119 6.37 -3.50 1.50
N GLY A 120 6.09 -4.61 0.82
CA GLY A 120 6.28 -4.72 -0.62
C GLY A 120 5.51 -3.67 -1.40
N ILE A 121 4.24 -3.45 -1.05
CA ILE A 121 3.39 -2.41 -1.65
C ILE A 121 3.95 -1.01 -1.37
N ILE A 122 4.40 -0.72 -0.14
CA ILE A 122 5.00 0.57 0.22
C ILE A 122 6.25 0.85 -0.63
N LEU A 123 7.11 -0.17 -0.83
CA LEU A 123 8.34 -0.05 -1.63
C LEU A 123 8.04 0.13 -3.12
N MET A 124 7.09 -0.63 -3.68
CA MET A 124 6.67 -0.44 -5.07
C MET A 124 6.04 0.94 -5.29
N ALA A 125 5.27 1.43 -4.32
CA ALA A 125 4.67 2.76 -4.36
C ALA A 125 5.72 3.88 -4.26
N PHE A 126 6.80 3.66 -3.50
CA PHE A 126 7.86 4.65 -3.31
C PHE A 126 8.52 5.10 -4.60
N VAL A 127 8.68 4.19 -5.56
CA VAL A 127 9.25 4.50 -6.87
C VAL A 127 8.45 5.57 -7.62
N ASN A 128 7.13 5.60 -7.44
CA ASN A 128 6.28 6.64 -8.05
C ASN A 128 6.46 8.02 -7.40
N ALA A 129 7.10 8.10 -6.24
CA ALA A 129 7.42 9.38 -5.59
C ALA A 129 8.73 10.01 -6.09
N LEU A 130 9.56 9.24 -6.81
CA LEU A 130 10.93 9.62 -7.14
C LEU A 130 11.03 10.16 -8.56
N TYR A 131 10.79 9.33 -9.57
CA TYR A 131 10.82 9.69 -10.98
C TYR A 131 9.73 8.93 -11.74
N ILE A 132 9.11 9.63 -12.70
CA ILE A 132 8.07 9.07 -13.57
C ILE A 132 8.62 9.02 -14.99
N PRO A 133 9.01 7.83 -15.50
CA PRO A 133 9.69 7.66 -16.79
C PRO A 133 8.97 8.27 -17.99
N TRP A 134 7.64 8.34 -17.91
CA TRP A 134 6.77 8.78 -19.00
C TRP A 134 6.55 10.30 -19.01
N THR A 135 7.24 11.05 -18.14
CA THR A 135 7.10 12.50 -18.01
C THR A 135 8.44 13.20 -18.18
N THR A 136 8.43 14.50 -18.48
CA THR A 136 9.64 15.35 -18.52
C THR A 136 10.25 15.55 -17.12
N ASP A 137 9.62 15.00 -16.09
CA ASP A 137 10.09 15.10 -14.72
C ASP A 137 11.37 14.30 -14.53
N ARG A 138 12.45 14.92 -14.02
CA ARG A 138 13.76 14.30 -13.74
C ARG A 138 14.20 14.48 -12.28
N GLY A 139 13.26 14.44 -11.35
CA GLY A 139 13.53 14.80 -9.97
C GLY A 139 12.36 14.55 -9.04
N ILE A 140 12.61 14.79 -7.76
CA ILE A 140 11.66 14.50 -6.70
C ILE A 140 10.82 15.75 -6.41
N LYS A 141 9.51 15.58 -6.40
CA LYS A 141 8.57 16.60 -5.91
C LYS A 141 8.22 16.31 -4.45
N ILE A 142 8.19 17.39 -3.66
CA ILE A 142 7.81 17.29 -2.24
C ILE A 142 6.39 16.76 -2.05
N GLY A 143 5.46 17.19 -2.91
CA GLY A 143 4.10 16.67 -2.91
C GLY A 143 4.02 15.15 -3.12
N ASP A 144 4.84 14.58 -4.01
CA ASP A 144 4.81 13.15 -4.29
C ASP A 144 5.37 12.34 -3.10
N ILE A 145 6.40 12.85 -2.41
CA ILE A 145 6.88 12.29 -1.13
C ILE A 145 5.76 12.31 -0.09
N LEU A 146 5.02 13.41 0.02
CA LEU A 146 3.91 13.54 0.96
C LEU A 146 2.81 12.52 0.65
N SER A 147 2.40 12.40 -0.61
CA SER A 147 1.43 11.39 -1.03
C SER A 147 1.88 9.95 -0.77
N TRP A 148 3.16 9.65 -1.00
CA TRP A 148 3.69 8.35 -0.61
C TRP A 148 3.65 8.11 0.89
N SER A 149 4.05 9.12 1.68
CA SER A 149 4.12 8.99 3.13
C SER A 149 2.74 8.84 3.78
N ILE A 150 1.71 9.57 3.30
CA ILE A 150 0.33 9.34 3.75
C ILE A 150 -0.16 7.95 3.37
N PHE A 151 0.17 7.48 2.16
CA PHE A 151 -0.17 6.13 1.72
C PHE A 151 0.47 5.06 2.62
N ALA A 152 1.74 5.24 3.00
CA ALA A 152 2.43 4.37 3.94
C ALA A 152 1.76 4.36 5.33
N ILE A 153 1.28 5.52 5.82
CA ILE A 153 0.52 5.63 7.08
C ILE A 153 -0.84 4.93 7.00
N ILE A 154 -1.52 5.00 5.86
CA ILE A 154 -2.77 4.28 5.62
C ILE A 154 -2.51 2.77 5.68
N LEU A 155 -1.49 2.27 4.97
CA LEU A 155 -1.14 0.84 5.00
C LEU A 155 -0.66 0.38 6.38
N PHE A 156 0.03 1.24 7.14
CA PHE A 156 0.32 0.99 8.54
C PHE A 156 -0.96 0.82 9.36
N SER A 157 -1.93 1.71 9.18
CA SER A 157 -3.22 1.64 9.90
C SER A 157 -4.01 0.39 9.56
N VAL A 158 -4.01 -0.03 8.29
CA VAL A 158 -4.59 -1.31 7.84
C VAL A 158 -3.87 -2.49 8.51
N SER A 159 -2.53 -2.46 8.55
CA SER A 159 -1.72 -3.49 9.19
C SER A 159 -2.01 -3.60 10.70
N GLU A 160 -2.26 -2.48 11.38
CA GLU A 160 -2.66 -2.46 12.79
C GLU A 160 -4.06 -3.05 13.02
N TYR A 161 -4.99 -2.84 12.08
CA TYR A 161 -6.31 -3.45 12.12
C TYR A 161 -6.26 -4.97 11.90
N GLU A 162 -5.42 -5.43 10.96
CA GLU A 162 -5.15 -6.86 10.76
C GLU A 162 -4.54 -7.48 12.02
N ASP A 163 -3.55 -6.81 12.61
CA ASP A 163 -2.92 -7.23 13.86
C ASP A 163 -3.93 -7.37 15.01
N TRP A 164 -4.86 -6.42 15.14
CA TRP A 164 -5.92 -6.46 16.13
C TRP A 164 -6.86 -7.65 15.92
N THR A 165 -7.23 -7.91 14.66
CA THR A 165 -8.09 -9.04 14.29
C THR A 165 -7.41 -10.37 14.58
N LEU A 166 -6.12 -10.50 14.23
CA LEU A 166 -5.31 -11.68 14.54
C LEU A 166 -5.13 -11.89 16.04
N ASN A 167 -4.94 -10.80 16.82
CA ASN A 167 -4.87 -10.90 18.27
C ASN A 167 -6.17 -11.44 18.88
N LYS A 168 -7.33 -11.02 18.36
CA LYS A 168 -8.63 -11.55 18.78
C LYS A 168 -8.81 -13.03 18.42
N GLN A 169 -8.33 -13.44 17.25
CA GLN A 169 -8.49 -14.80 16.76
C GLN A 169 -7.53 -15.81 17.41
N PHE A 170 -6.27 -15.43 17.61
CA PHE A 170 -5.19 -16.34 18.02
C PHE A 170 -4.63 -16.03 19.43
N GLY A 171 -5.01 -14.90 20.04
CA GLY A 171 -4.65 -14.54 21.41
C GLY A 171 -3.16 -14.65 21.71
N LYS A 172 -2.82 -15.51 22.68
CA LYS A 172 -1.44 -15.72 23.17
C LYS A 172 -0.45 -16.14 22.09
N GLU A 173 -0.87 -16.98 21.15
CA GLU A 173 0.00 -17.45 20.05
C GLU A 173 0.46 -16.27 19.19
N TYR A 174 -0.48 -15.38 18.84
CA TYR A 174 -0.17 -14.18 18.09
C TYR A 174 0.67 -13.18 18.89
N LEU A 175 0.41 -13.03 20.20
CA LEU A 175 1.24 -12.18 21.07
C LEU A 175 2.70 -12.66 21.13
N LEU A 176 2.91 -13.98 21.24
CA LEU A 176 4.25 -14.59 21.20
C LEU A 176 4.94 -14.34 19.87
N TYR A 177 4.24 -14.56 18.76
CA TYR A 177 4.73 -14.27 17.42
C TYR A 177 5.12 -12.79 17.26
N ARG A 178 4.20 -11.88 17.59
CA ARG A 178 4.42 -10.43 17.59
C ARG A 178 5.60 -9.99 18.44
N SER A 179 5.84 -10.66 19.55
CA SER A 179 6.96 -10.35 20.43
C SER A 179 8.32 -10.58 19.73
N LYS A 180 8.40 -11.58 18.84
CA LYS A 180 9.61 -11.99 18.10
C LYS A 180 9.83 -11.24 16.78
N THR A 181 8.76 -10.70 16.19
CA THR A 181 8.80 -10.04 14.87
C THR A 181 8.48 -8.55 14.95
N GLY A 182 8.99 -7.74 14.01
CA GLY A 182 8.57 -6.34 13.89
C GLY A 182 7.38 -6.16 12.94
N SER A 183 6.91 -4.93 12.76
CA SER A 183 5.80 -4.65 11.80
C SER A 183 6.29 -4.73 10.37
N PHE A 184 7.16 -3.79 10.00
CA PHE A 184 7.77 -3.68 8.66
C PHE A 184 9.28 -3.83 8.68
N PHE A 185 9.92 -3.70 9.83
CA PHE A 185 11.36 -3.91 10.00
C PHE A 185 11.61 -5.08 10.94
N PRO A 186 12.66 -5.89 10.70
CA PRO A 186 13.00 -6.99 11.58
C PRO A 186 13.41 -6.46 12.97
N LYS A 187 13.05 -7.20 14.02
CA LYS A 187 13.55 -6.90 15.36
C LYS A 187 15.01 -7.36 15.45
N LEU A 188 15.91 -6.41 15.72
CA LEU A 188 17.35 -6.69 15.87
C LEU A 188 17.69 -7.30 17.24
N THR A 189 16.80 -7.18 18.22
CA THR A 189 17.05 -7.65 19.59
C THR A 189 16.41 -9.01 19.84
N LYS A 190 17.24 -10.03 20.10
CA LYS A 190 16.81 -11.33 20.66
C LYS A 190 16.72 -11.23 22.19
N LYS A 191 15.78 -10.45 22.72
CA LYS A 191 15.51 -10.48 24.16
C LYS A 191 14.78 -11.80 24.47
N GLN A 192 15.16 -12.51 25.54
CA GLN A 192 14.32 -13.58 26.06
C GLN A 192 13.03 -12.93 26.55
N ILE A 193 11.92 -13.28 25.92
CA ILE A 193 10.60 -12.73 26.21
C ILE A 193 9.93 -13.74 27.12
N ASP A 194 9.69 -13.34 28.36
CA ASP A 194 8.91 -14.11 29.30
C ASP A 194 7.44 -14.11 28.85
N GLU A 195 6.94 -15.29 28.49
CA GLU A 195 5.58 -15.49 27.97
C GLU A 195 4.50 -14.99 28.93
N LYS A 196 4.78 -14.98 30.24
CA LYS A 196 3.84 -14.50 31.27
C LYS A 196 3.71 -12.98 31.32
N ASN A 197 4.68 -12.25 30.77
CA ASN A 197 4.78 -10.79 30.84
C ASN A 197 4.49 -10.09 29.49
N ILE A 198 4.00 -10.82 28.49
CA ILE A 198 3.66 -10.23 27.19
C ILE A 198 2.39 -9.38 27.32
N LYS A 199 2.56 -8.07 27.31
CA LYS A 199 1.44 -7.11 27.33
C LYS A 199 0.78 -7.01 25.98
N GLU A 200 -0.55 -6.89 26.00
CA GLU A 200 -1.29 -6.57 24.79
C GLU A 200 -0.93 -5.16 24.29
N PRO A 201 -0.75 -5.01 22.98
CA PRO A 201 -0.49 -3.72 22.37
C PRO A 201 -1.74 -2.82 22.47
N ASN A 202 -1.56 -1.58 22.89
CA ASN A 202 -2.66 -0.61 22.90
C ASN A 202 -2.85 0.01 21.52
N TYR A 203 -3.66 -0.65 20.68
CA TYR A 203 -3.97 -0.20 19.31
C TYR A 203 -4.54 1.23 19.26
N LYS A 204 -5.27 1.66 20.30
CA LYS A 204 -5.86 3.01 20.37
C LYS A 204 -4.82 4.12 20.51
N ILE A 205 -3.65 3.83 21.07
CA ILE A 205 -2.56 4.82 21.24
C ILE A 205 -1.65 4.85 20.00
N ARG A 206 -1.46 3.71 19.33
CA ARG A 206 -0.51 3.60 18.21
C ARG A 206 -0.94 4.41 16.99
N ILE A 207 -2.23 4.47 16.69
CA ILE A 207 -2.75 5.27 15.57
C ILE A 207 -2.53 6.77 15.83
N PRO A 208 -2.93 7.36 16.98
CA PRO A 208 -2.60 8.74 17.34
C PRO A 208 -1.10 9.04 17.30
N ILE A 209 -0.24 8.14 17.80
CA ILE A 209 1.22 8.31 17.69
C ILE A 209 1.66 8.36 16.22
N ALA A 210 1.14 7.47 15.38
CA ALA A 210 1.46 7.48 13.95
C ALA A 210 1.01 8.79 13.28
N VAL A 211 -0.21 9.25 13.56
CA VAL A 211 -0.74 10.53 13.06
C VAL A 211 0.10 11.72 13.55
N PHE A 212 0.48 11.74 14.83
CA PHE A 212 1.35 12.77 15.39
C PHE A 212 2.74 12.74 14.75
N SER A 213 3.34 11.55 14.60
CA SER A 213 4.64 11.40 13.93
C SER A 213 4.60 11.83 12.47
N TYR A 214 3.47 11.61 11.80
CA TYR A 214 3.24 12.09 10.44
C TYR A 214 3.12 13.62 10.39
N ALA A 215 2.35 14.23 11.30
CA ALA A 215 2.27 15.69 11.38
C ALA A 215 3.63 16.35 11.69
N LEU A 216 4.44 15.72 12.55
CA LEU A 216 5.82 16.14 12.80
C LEU A 216 6.67 16.01 11.53
N PHE A 217 6.58 14.88 10.82
CA PHE A 217 7.28 14.66 9.55
C PHE A 217 6.92 15.73 8.52
N VAL A 218 5.64 16.04 8.34
CA VAL A 218 5.17 17.09 7.42
C VAL A 218 5.76 18.45 7.81
N THR A 219 5.74 18.79 9.11
CA THR A 219 6.33 20.04 9.62
C THR A 219 7.84 20.11 9.34
N LEU A 220 8.58 19.03 9.62
CA LEU A 220 10.02 18.97 9.35
C LEU A 220 10.32 19.06 7.85
N LEU A 221 9.50 18.41 7.01
CA LEU A 221 9.63 18.48 5.56
C LEU A 221 9.40 19.92 5.06
N TYR A 222 8.37 20.60 5.56
CA TYR A 222 8.13 22.02 5.26
C TYR A 222 9.34 22.89 5.63
N LEU A 223 9.86 22.74 6.86
CA LEU A 223 11.05 23.49 7.30
C LEU A 223 12.29 23.19 6.46
N LEU A 224 12.45 21.94 6.01
CA LEU A 224 13.55 21.54 5.13
C LEU A 224 13.44 22.21 3.75
N VAL A 225 12.23 22.30 3.19
CA VAL A 225 11.99 22.95 1.90
C VAL A 225 12.31 24.44 1.96
N GLU A 226 11.88 25.11 3.02
CA GLU A 226 12.21 26.52 3.28
C GLU A 226 13.72 26.71 3.47
N LEU A 227 14.36 25.86 4.28
CA LEU A 227 15.80 25.89 4.53
C LEU A 227 16.62 25.73 3.24
N LEU A 228 16.21 24.83 2.36
CA LEU A 228 16.88 24.56 1.10
C LEU A 228 16.47 25.54 -0.02
N SER A 229 15.48 26.41 0.23
CA SER A 229 14.95 27.38 -0.74
C SER A 229 14.67 26.73 -2.10
N LEU A 230 14.04 25.54 -2.08
CA LEU A 230 13.87 24.73 -3.30
C LEU A 230 13.09 25.52 -4.36
N PRO A 231 13.50 25.43 -5.64
CA PRO A 231 12.73 26.05 -6.71
C PRO A 231 11.34 25.41 -6.77
N SER A 232 10.31 26.25 -6.72
CA SER A 232 8.93 25.81 -6.91
C SER A 232 8.62 25.76 -8.39
N ILE A 233 8.15 24.61 -8.87
CA ILE A 233 7.60 24.52 -10.22
C ILE A 233 6.19 25.10 -10.16
N ARG A 234 6.00 26.31 -10.69
CA ARG A 234 4.67 26.81 -11.03
C ARG A 234 4.26 26.16 -12.34
N TRP A 235 3.27 25.27 -12.29
CA TRP A 235 2.63 24.81 -13.51
C TRP A 235 1.90 26.01 -14.11
N THR A 236 2.33 26.47 -15.28
CA THR A 236 1.78 27.66 -15.96
C THR A 236 0.36 27.43 -16.50
N TYR A 237 -0.12 26.18 -16.50
CA TYR A 237 -1.42 25.77 -17.02
C TYR A 237 -2.00 24.64 -16.16
N TRP A 238 -2.38 24.94 -14.91
CA TRP A 238 -3.13 23.97 -14.12
C TRP A 238 -4.62 24.06 -14.45
N PRO A 239 -5.39 22.95 -14.54
CA PRO A 239 -6.82 23.01 -14.82
C PRO A 239 -7.60 23.90 -13.85
N VAL A 240 -7.13 24.05 -12.61
CA VAL A 240 -7.73 24.94 -11.59
C VAL A 240 -7.48 26.41 -11.90
N ASP A 241 -6.38 26.76 -12.58
CA ASP A 241 -6.13 28.15 -13.00
C ASP A 241 -7.18 28.62 -14.03
N TYR A 242 -7.82 27.67 -14.74
CA TYR A 242 -8.97 27.93 -15.61
C TYR A 242 -10.31 27.93 -14.85
N ILE A 243 -10.36 27.46 -13.60
CA ILE A 243 -11.54 27.50 -12.74
C ILE A 243 -11.49 28.78 -11.90
N SER A 244 -12.06 29.85 -12.45
CA SER A 244 -12.25 31.12 -11.72
C SER A 244 -12.85 30.87 -10.31
N PRO A 245 -12.43 31.62 -9.27
CA PRO A 245 -13.03 31.61 -7.93
C PRO A 245 -14.56 31.61 -7.91
N LYS A 246 -15.18 32.18 -8.94
CA LYS A 246 -16.63 32.20 -9.16
C LYS A 246 -17.28 30.81 -9.27
N TYR A 247 -16.55 29.79 -9.73
CA TYR A 247 -17.05 28.42 -9.90
C TYR A 247 -16.72 27.50 -8.71
N TRP A 248 -16.07 28.02 -7.67
CA TRP A 248 -15.74 27.22 -6.50
C TRP A 248 -16.97 26.69 -5.76
N PRO A 249 -18.06 27.47 -5.57
CA PRO A 249 -19.27 26.95 -4.93
C PRO A 249 -19.88 25.76 -5.66
N THR A 250 -19.83 25.73 -6.99
CA THR A 250 -20.40 24.62 -7.77
C THR A 250 -19.50 23.38 -7.70
N VAL A 251 -18.18 23.54 -7.74
CA VAL A 251 -17.24 22.42 -7.54
C VAL A 251 -17.45 21.78 -6.15
N PHE A 252 -17.59 22.59 -5.09
CA PHE A 252 -17.87 22.07 -3.74
C PHE A 252 -19.24 21.39 -3.64
N LEU A 253 -20.27 21.93 -4.30
CA LEU A 253 -21.58 21.28 -4.37
C LEU A 253 -21.47 19.89 -5.00
N PHE A 254 -20.80 19.76 -6.15
CA PHE A 254 -20.60 18.46 -6.80
C PHE A 254 -19.79 17.49 -5.94
N LEU A 255 -18.73 17.96 -5.28
CA LEU A 255 -17.88 17.11 -4.44
C LEU A 255 -18.63 16.62 -3.19
N SER A 256 -19.45 17.49 -2.57
CA SER A 256 -20.29 17.13 -1.42
C SER A 256 -21.41 16.16 -1.80
N ILE A 257 -22.06 16.34 -2.96
CA ILE A 257 -23.03 15.39 -3.52
C ILE A 257 -22.35 14.04 -3.75
N PHE A 258 -21.19 14.03 -4.41
CA PHE A 258 -20.43 12.82 -4.71
C PHE A 258 -20.01 12.05 -3.43
N LEU A 259 -19.50 12.77 -2.42
CA LEU A 259 -19.17 12.20 -1.11
C LEU A 259 -20.42 11.66 -0.39
N SER A 260 -21.54 12.38 -0.42
CA SER A 260 -22.79 11.94 0.21
C SER A 260 -23.34 10.68 -0.45
N LEU A 261 -23.28 10.58 -1.79
CA LEU A 261 -23.66 9.41 -2.57
C LEU A 261 -22.74 8.23 -2.27
N GLY A 262 -21.42 8.46 -2.23
CA GLY A 262 -20.45 7.45 -1.84
C GLY A 262 -20.72 6.90 -0.43
N PHE A 263 -21.02 7.79 0.52
CA PHE A 263 -21.35 7.41 1.89
C PHE A 263 -22.69 6.63 1.97
N ALA A 264 -23.71 7.08 1.24
CA ALA A 264 -25.02 6.40 1.17
C ALA A 264 -24.91 4.99 0.56
N LEU A 265 -24.11 4.83 -0.50
CA LEU A 265 -23.86 3.53 -1.13
C LEU A 265 -23.08 2.58 -0.22
N MET A 266 -22.06 3.08 0.51
CA MET A 266 -21.36 2.30 1.52
C MET A 266 -22.30 1.86 2.65
N ARG A 267 -23.16 2.76 3.13
CA ARG A 267 -24.13 2.47 4.20
C ARG A 267 -25.12 1.39 3.78
N ARG A 268 -25.61 1.44 2.53
CA ARG A 268 -26.48 0.40 1.96
C ARG A 268 -25.80 -0.96 1.91
N LYS A 269 -24.53 -1.02 1.49
CA LYS A 269 -23.77 -2.28 1.42
C LYS A 269 -23.48 -2.88 2.81
N LEU A 270 -23.32 -2.03 3.83
CA LEU A 270 -23.18 -2.46 5.23
C LEU A 270 -24.52 -2.96 5.80
N SER A 271 -25.63 -2.28 5.52
CA SER A 271 -26.98 -2.71 5.94
C SER A 271 -27.36 -4.05 5.32
N SER A 272 -27.16 -4.21 4.00
CA SER A 272 -27.48 -5.45 3.31
C SER A 272 -26.64 -6.62 3.81
N LYS A 273 -25.36 -6.39 4.14
CA LYS A 273 -24.50 -7.42 4.73
C LYS A 273 -25.00 -7.81 6.12
N LYS A 274 -25.42 -6.84 6.93
CA LYS A 274 -25.95 -7.10 8.28
C LYS A 274 -27.27 -7.87 8.24
N GLU A 275 -28.17 -7.53 7.33
CA GLU A 275 -29.44 -8.24 7.10
C GLU A 275 -29.20 -9.69 6.62
N LEU A 276 -28.23 -9.92 5.74
CA LEU A 276 -27.80 -11.27 5.31
C LEU A 276 -27.20 -12.07 6.47
N ASP A 277 -26.35 -11.45 7.29
CA ASP A 277 -25.75 -12.09 8.46
C ASP A 277 -26.82 -12.44 9.52
N GLU A 278 -27.83 -11.57 9.72
CA GLU A 278 -28.97 -11.81 10.63
C GLU A 278 -29.90 -12.93 10.10
N GLN A 279 -30.21 -12.97 8.80
CA GLN A 279 -31.01 -14.05 8.18
C GLN A 279 -30.31 -15.42 8.23
N ASN A 280 -28.98 -15.47 8.05
CA ASN A 280 -28.22 -16.72 8.15
C ASN A 280 -28.17 -17.25 9.60
N ILE A 281 -28.23 -16.35 10.60
CA ILE A 281 -28.32 -16.73 12.01
C ILE A 281 -29.71 -17.29 12.33
N GLU A 282 -30.79 -16.74 11.77
CA GLU A 282 -32.16 -17.22 11.98
C GLU A 282 -32.48 -18.55 11.28
N THR A 283 -31.85 -18.82 10.12
CA THR A 283 -32.09 -20.04 9.33
C THR A 283 -31.28 -21.25 9.77
N GLY A 284 -30.40 -21.10 10.77
CA GLY A 284 -29.59 -22.20 11.32
C GLY A 284 -28.51 -22.74 10.35
N GLU A 285 -28.30 -22.08 9.21
CA GLU A 285 -27.20 -22.39 8.30
C GLU A 285 -25.91 -21.73 8.83
N SER A 286 -25.30 -22.36 9.83
CA SER A 286 -23.94 -22.01 10.24
C SER A 286 -22.95 -22.43 9.14
N ILE A 287 -22.27 -21.46 8.53
CA ILE A 287 -20.99 -21.67 7.81
C ILE A 287 -19.86 -21.79 8.84
#